data_AF-A0A7I0J7U1-F1
#
_entry.id   AF-A0A7I0J7U1-F1
#
_cell.length_a   1.000
_cell.length_b   1.000
_cell.length_c   1.000
_cell.angle_alpha   90.00
_cell.angle_beta   90.00
_cell.angle_gamma   90.00
#
_symmetry.space_group_name_H-M   'P 1'
#
loop_
_entity.id
_entity.type
_entity.pdbx_description
1 polymer ?
#
loop_
_entity_poly.entity_id
_entity_poly.type
_entity_poly.pdbx_seq_one_letter_code
_entity_poly.pdbx_strand_id
1 'polypeptide(L)'
;PPEEMERLFSRYPEALARTVEIARQCRFSLDELAYQYPEEKMLPGLTAQQALEKLTWEGAERRYPEGVPDKVVAVIKHELRLIEILQYAPYFLTVNAIVQFARSRDILCQGRGSAANSAVCYVL
;
A
#
# COMPACT_ATOMS: atom_id res chain seq x y z
N PRO A 1 -1.98 -22.05 37.29
CA PRO A 1 -3.36 -22.52 37.01
C PRO A 1 -4.37 -21.59 37.71
N PRO A 2 -5.63 -21.48 37.26
CA PRO A 2 -6.63 -20.60 37.88
C PRO A 2 -6.76 -20.80 39.40
N GLU A 3 -6.85 -22.06 39.84
CA GLU A 3 -6.96 -22.46 41.25
C GLU A 3 -5.79 -21.96 42.11
N GLU A 4 -4.57 -21.94 41.56
CA GLU A 4 -3.39 -21.45 42.28
C GLU A 4 -3.41 -19.92 42.42
N MET A 5 -3.96 -19.20 41.43
CA MET A 5 -4.12 -17.75 41.52
C MET A 5 -5.20 -17.38 42.55
N GLU A 6 -6.29 -18.15 42.64
CA GLU A 6 -7.32 -18.01 43.69
C GLU A 6 -6.75 -18.23 45.10
N ARG A 7 -5.88 -19.24 45.26
CA ARG A 7 -5.19 -19.50 46.54
C ARG A 7 -4.29 -18.33 46.94
N LEU A 8 -3.44 -17.86 46.02
CA LEU A 8 -2.47 -16.79 46.26
C LEU A 8 -3.14 -15.43 46.51
N PHE A 9 -4.24 -15.13 45.81
CA PHE A 9 -4.99 -13.88 45.91
C PHE A 9 -6.30 -14.02 46.70
N SER A 10 -6.39 -15.00 47.61
CA SER A 10 -7.58 -15.25 48.44
C SER A 10 -8.08 -14.04 49.24
N ARG A 11 -7.19 -13.09 49.56
CA ARG A 11 -7.54 -11.82 50.23
C ARG A 11 -8.13 -10.75 49.29
N TYR A 12 -8.02 -10.94 47.98
CA TYR A 12 -8.39 -9.97 46.94
C TYR A 12 -9.06 -10.67 45.73
N PRO A 13 -10.20 -11.36 45.93
CA PRO A 13 -10.90 -12.06 44.83
C PRO A 13 -11.33 -11.11 43.70
N GLU A 14 -11.59 -9.84 44.01
CA GLU A 14 -11.89 -8.81 43.04
C GLU A 14 -10.72 -8.55 42.08
N ALA A 15 -9.47 -8.69 42.53
CA ALA A 15 -8.31 -8.49 41.66
C ALA A 15 -8.29 -9.53 40.53
N LEU A 16 -8.64 -10.78 40.83
CA LEU A 16 -8.76 -11.84 39.82
C LEU A 16 -9.91 -11.56 38.85
N ALA A 17 -11.08 -11.15 39.35
CA ALA A 17 -12.22 -10.78 38.52
C ALA A 17 -11.87 -9.63 37.54
N ARG A 18 -11.10 -8.63 38.00
CA ARG A 18 -10.63 -7.52 37.15
C ARG A 18 -9.69 -7.97 36.04
N THR A 19 -8.86 -9.00 36.23
CA THR A 19 -8.00 -9.51 35.15
C THR A 19 -8.82 -10.04 33.97
N VAL A 20 -9.90 -10.78 34.26
CA VAL A 20 -10.81 -11.31 33.26
C VAL A 20 -11.59 -10.18 32.58
N GLU A 21 -12.00 -9.17 33.34
CA GLU A 21 -12.66 -7.98 32.80
C GLU A 21 -11.76 -7.23 31.80
N ILE A 22 -10.49 -6.98 32.16
CA ILE A 22 -9.51 -6.35 31.28
C ILE A 22 -9.31 -7.19 30.01
N ALA A 23 -9.08 -8.50 30.17
CA ALA A 23 -8.89 -9.40 29.02
C ALA A 23 -10.09 -9.40 28.07
N ARG A 24 -11.33 -9.31 28.59
CA ARG A 24 -12.55 -9.22 27.76
C ARG A 24 -12.68 -7.88 27.00
N GLN A 25 -12.04 -6.82 27.49
CA GLN A 25 -12.03 -5.52 26.82
C GLN A 25 -10.97 -5.43 25.72
N CYS A 26 -9.92 -6.24 25.78
CA CYS A 26 -8.92 -6.38 24.71
C CYS A 26 -9.52 -7.10 23.48
N ARG A 27 -10.29 -6.37 22.66
CA ARG A 27 -10.98 -6.93 21.47
C ARG A 27 -10.22 -6.79 20.14
N PHE A 28 -9.08 -6.11 20.14
CA PHE A 28 -8.27 -5.87 18.94
C PHE A 28 -7.92 -7.18 18.22
N SER A 29 -8.19 -7.23 16.92
CA SER A 29 -7.73 -8.28 15.99
C SER A 29 -6.68 -7.73 15.03
N LEU A 30 -5.70 -8.57 14.66
CA LEU A 30 -4.77 -8.26 13.58
C LEU A 30 -5.46 -8.09 12.23
N ASP A 31 -6.68 -8.62 12.07
CA ASP A 31 -7.51 -8.43 10.86
C ASP A 31 -7.99 -6.97 10.69
N GLU A 32 -7.93 -6.17 11.77
CA GLU A 32 -8.25 -4.74 11.73
C GLU A 32 -7.13 -3.90 11.10
N LEU A 33 -5.95 -4.49 10.84
CA LEU A 33 -4.85 -3.81 10.17
C LEU A 33 -5.13 -3.68 8.67
N ALA A 34 -5.42 -2.45 8.24
CA ALA A 34 -5.57 -2.10 6.83
C ALA A 34 -4.40 -1.20 6.38
N TYR A 35 -3.97 -1.38 5.13
CA TYR A 35 -3.05 -0.44 4.48
C TYR A 35 -3.74 0.90 4.30
N GLN A 36 -3.33 1.89 5.08
CA GLN A 36 -3.74 3.28 4.89
C GLN A 36 -2.62 4.02 4.18
N TYR A 37 -2.84 4.35 2.91
CA TYR A 37 -1.96 5.25 2.18
C TYR A 37 -2.40 6.69 2.40
N PRO A 38 -1.47 7.63 2.63
CA PRO A 38 -1.81 9.04 2.71
C PRO A 38 -2.45 9.48 1.38
N GLU A 39 -3.49 10.32 1.47
CA GLU A 39 -4.01 11.02 0.30
C GLU A 39 -2.97 12.05 -0.18
N GLU A 40 -1.98 11.59 -0.93
CA GLU A 40 -1.12 12.49 -1.69
C GLU A 40 -1.97 13.11 -2.80
N LYS A 41 -2.42 14.34 -2.58
CA LYS A 41 -3.06 15.18 -3.62
C LYS A 41 -2.01 15.56 -4.68
N MET A 42 -1.53 14.59 -5.45
CA MET A 42 -0.53 14.78 -6.50
C MET A 42 -1.08 15.64 -7.66
N LEU A 43 -2.38 15.51 -7.96
CA LEU A 43 -3.05 16.24 -9.04
C LEU A 43 -4.42 16.74 -8.57
N PRO A 44 -4.63 18.07 -8.46
CA PRO A 44 -5.93 18.63 -8.09
C PRO A 44 -7.03 18.15 -9.04
N GLY A 45 -8.12 17.60 -8.48
CA GLY A 45 -9.31 17.20 -9.23
C GLY A 45 -9.28 15.81 -9.87
N LEU A 46 -8.21 15.01 -9.68
CA LEU A 46 -8.16 13.61 -10.12
C LEU A 46 -8.21 12.65 -8.94
N THR A 47 -8.83 11.48 -9.14
CA THR A 47 -8.66 10.34 -8.23
C THR A 47 -7.24 9.78 -8.35
N ALA A 48 -6.79 9.01 -7.35
CA ALA A 48 -5.48 8.35 -7.40
C ALA A 48 -5.33 7.45 -8.64
N GLN A 49 -6.38 6.72 -8.99
CA GLN A 49 -6.41 5.88 -10.20
C GLN A 49 -6.28 6.73 -11.47
N GLN A 50 -7.06 7.80 -11.61
CA GLN A 50 -6.98 8.69 -12.79
C GLN A 50 -5.60 9.35 -12.92
N ALA A 51 -5.02 9.77 -11.80
CA ALA A 51 -3.67 10.32 -11.77
C ALA A 51 -2.62 9.29 -12.21
N LEU A 52 -2.74 8.04 -11.72
CA LEU A 52 -1.85 6.95 -12.11
C LEU A 52 -1.96 6.63 -13.60
N GLU A 53 -3.18 6.52 -14.13
CA GLU A 53 -3.41 6.27 -15.56
C GLU A 53 -2.78 7.35 -16.42
N LYS A 54 -3.01 8.61 -16.08
CA LYS A 54 -2.42 9.76 -16.78
C LYS A 54 -0.89 9.66 -16.82
N LEU A 55 -0.25 9.50 -15.66
CA LEU A 55 1.22 9.42 -15.56
C LEU A 55 1.78 8.19 -16.29
N THR A 56 1.05 7.06 -16.25
CA THR A 56 1.45 5.83 -16.94
C THR A 56 1.47 6.03 -18.44
N TRP A 57 0.45 6.68 -19.02
CA TRP A 57 0.40 6.95 -20.46
C TRP A 57 1.43 8.00 -20.89
N GLU A 58 1.60 9.08 -20.12
CA GLU A 58 2.68 10.07 -20.35
C GLU A 58 4.07 9.43 -20.26
N GLY A 59 4.25 8.48 -19.34
CA GLY A 59 5.45 7.65 -19.24
C GLY A 59 5.66 6.75 -20.45
N ALA A 60 4.59 6.09 -20.92
CA ALA A 60 4.64 5.20 -22.06
C ALA A 60 5.02 5.96 -23.34
N GLU A 61 4.45 7.14 -23.57
CA GLU A 61 4.80 8.01 -24.71
C GLU A 61 6.27 8.43 -24.67
N ARG A 62 6.78 8.83 -23.49
CA ARG A 62 8.20 9.17 -23.32
C ARG A 62 9.12 7.97 -23.56
N ARG A 63 8.71 6.77 -23.15
CA ARG A 63 9.52 5.55 -23.23
C ARG A 63 9.53 4.94 -24.64
N TYR A 64 8.43 5.12 -25.39
CA TYR A 64 8.20 4.58 -26.73
C TYR A 64 7.88 5.71 -27.72
N PRO A 65 8.88 6.54 -28.12
CA PRO A 65 8.64 7.71 -28.97
C PRO A 65 8.13 7.38 -30.38
N GLU A 66 8.35 6.14 -30.85
CA GLU A 66 7.86 5.65 -32.15
C GLU A 66 6.47 5.00 -32.06
N GLY A 67 5.83 5.08 -30.89
CA GLY A 67 4.55 4.44 -30.60
C GLY A 67 4.69 3.24 -29.67
N VAL A 68 3.72 3.11 -28.77
CA VAL A 68 3.67 2.01 -27.79
C VAL A 68 3.18 0.73 -28.50
N PRO A 69 3.94 -0.38 -28.48
CA PRO A 69 3.50 -1.63 -29.11
C PRO A 69 2.18 -2.15 -28.53
N ASP A 70 1.29 -2.70 -29.36
CA ASP A 70 -0.04 -3.18 -28.94
C ASP A 70 0.01 -4.16 -27.77
N LYS A 71 1.03 -5.03 -27.76
CA LYS A 71 1.27 -5.96 -26.64
C LYS A 71 1.49 -5.23 -25.32
N VAL A 72 2.25 -4.14 -25.33
CA VAL A 72 2.54 -3.32 -24.14
C VAL A 72 1.28 -2.57 -23.71
N VAL A 73 0.53 -1.99 -24.67
CA VAL A 73 -0.77 -1.35 -24.40
C VAL A 73 -1.73 -2.31 -23.69
N ALA A 74 -1.82 -3.56 -24.17
CA ALA A 74 -2.70 -4.57 -23.57
C ALA A 74 -2.29 -4.91 -22.13
N VAL A 75 -0.98 -5.04 -21.86
CA VAL A 75 -0.44 -5.31 -20.51
C VAL A 75 -0.69 -4.12 -19.58
N ILE A 76 -0.37 -2.89 -20.00
CA ILE A 76 -0.61 -1.67 -19.21
C ILE A 76 -2.09 -1.58 -18.81
N LYS A 77 -3.01 -1.77 -19.77
CA LYS A 77 -4.45 -1.73 -19.49
C LYS A 77 -4.88 -2.84 -18.52
N HIS A 78 -4.29 -4.02 -18.60
CA HIS A 78 -4.57 -5.12 -17.67
C HIS A 78 -4.10 -4.80 -16.26
N GLU A 79 -2.85 -4.33 -16.11
CA GLU A 79 -2.28 -3.95 -14.82
C GLU A 79 -3.03 -2.80 -14.17
N LEU A 80 -3.37 -1.73 -14.92
CA LEU A 80 -4.13 -0.60 -14.38
C LEU A 80 -5.50 -1.01 -13.82
N ARG A 81 -6.20 -1.93 -14.49
CA ARG A 81 -7.47 -2.49 -13.98
C ARG A 81 -7.26 -3.29 -12.69
N LEU A 82 -6.20 -4.09 -12.61
CA LEU A 82 -5.90 -4.83 -11.37
C LEU A 82 -5.54 -3.89 -10.22
N ILE A 83 -4.75 -2.84 -10.50
CA ILE A 83 -4.40 -1.81 -9.52
C ILE A 83 -5.64 -1.10 -8.99
N GLU A 84 -6.60 -0.79 -9.88
CA GLU A 84 -7.89 -0.20 -9.51
C GLU A 84 -8.69 -1.14 -8.60
N ILE A 85 -8.88 -2.41 -9.00
CA ILE A 85 -9.64 -3.40 -8.21
C ILE A 85 -9.05 -3.56 -6.81
N LEU A 86 -7.72 -3.57 -6.70
CA LEU A 86 -7.02 -3.74 -5.42
C LEU A 86 -6.91 -2.42 -4.64
N GLN A 87 -7.25 -1.28 -5.23
CA GLN A 87 -7.09 0.06 -4.65
C GLN A 87 -5.62 0.41 -4.32
N TYR A 88 -4.69 -0.02 -5.18
CA TYR A 88 -3.24 0.18 -5.00
C TYR A 88 -2.69 1.43 -5.70
N ALA A 89 -3.53 2.23 -6.38
CA ALA A 89 -3.06 3.41 -7.10
C ALA A 89 -2.26 4.41 -6.23
N PRO A 90 -2.67 4.71 -4.96
CA PRO A 90 -1.88 5.57 -4.09
C PRO A 90 -0.44 5.07 -3.87
N TYR A 91 -0.25 3.76 -3.70
CA TYR A 91 1.07 3.17 -3.54
C TYR A 91 1.99 3.44 -4.73
N PHE A 92 1.48 3.23 -5.96
CA PHE A 92 2.24 3.50 -7.18
C PHE A 92 2.62 4.97 -7.31
N LEU A 93 1.70 5.88 -6.95
CA LEU A 93 1.95 7.32 -6.99
C LEU A 93 3.03 7.75 -5.99
N THR A 94 2.98 7.26 -4.76
CA THR A 94 3.99 7.56 -3.74
C THR A 94 5.38 7.05 -4.16
N VAL A 95 5.48 5.82 -4.64
CA VAL A 95 6.76 5.27 -5.12
C VAL A 95 7.27 6.05 -6.33
N ASN A 96 6.39 6.40 -7.28
CA ASN A 96 6.76 7.24 -8.42
C ASN A 96 7.30 8.60 -7.95
N ALA A 97 6.66 9.27 -6.99
CA ALA A 97 7.14 10.55 -6.48
C ALA A 97 8.53 10.45 -5.81
N ILE A 98 8.77 9.39 -5.03
CA ILE A 98 10.09 9.12 -4.45
C ILE A 98 11.14 8.93 -5.55
N VAL A 99 10.82 8.16 -6.59
CA VAL A 99 11.72 7.91 -7.73
C VAL A 99 11.99 9.19 -8.53
N GLN A 100 10.97 10.00 -8.82
CA GLN A 100 11.12 11.29 -9.51
C GLN A 100 11.99 12.26 -8.69
N PHE A 101 11.80 12.31 -7.37
CA PHE A 101 12.65 13.10 -6.49
C PHE A 101 14.10 12.59 -6.47
N ALA A 102 14.32 11.28 -6.36
CA ALA A 102 15.66 10.71 -6.41
C ALA A 102 16.38 11.06 -7.73
N ARG A 103 15.69 10.89 -8.87
CA ARG A 103 16.19 11.26 -10.20
C ARG A 103 16.52 12.75 -10.30
N SER A 104 15.69 13.65 -9.75
CA SER A 104 15.95 15.11 -9.79
C SER A 104 17.12 15.58 -8.92
N ARG A 105 17.61 14.70 -8.03
CA ARG A 105 18.76 14.93 -7.15
C ARG A 105 19.98 14.11 -7.56
N ASP A 106 19.94 13.48 -8.74
CA ASP A 106 20.98 12.55 -9.23
C ASP A 106 21.29 11.42 -8.24
N ILE A 107 20.30 10.99 -7.47
CA ILE A 107 20.39 9.85 -6.54
C ILE A 107 20.09 8.58 -7.33
N LEU A 108 21.03 7.63 -7.32
CA LEU A 108 20.85 6.34 -7.97
C LEU A 108 19.72 5.55 -7.30
N CYS A 109 18.70 5.20 -8.08
CA CYS A 109 17.60 4.32 -7.67
C CYS A 109 17.40 3.19 -8.69
N GLN A 110 17.19 1.96 -8.23
CA GLN A 110 17.05 0.80 -9.10
C GLN A 110 15.89 -0.09 -8.65
N GLY A 111 15.10 -0.58 -9.62
CA GLY A 111 14.03 -1.55 -9.35
C GLY A 111 14.56 -2.87 -8.79
N ARG A 112 13.79 -3.48 -7.88
CA ARG A 112 14.07 -4.78 -7.26
C ARG A 112 12.76 -5.57 -7.09
N GLY A 113 12.89 -6.88 -6.94
CA GLY A 113 11.77 -7.78 -6.71
C GLY A 113 10.84 -7.92 -7.91
N SER A 114 9.60 -8.37 -7.66
CA SER A 114 8.59 -8.62 -8.69
C SER A 114 8.11 -7.36 -9.42
N ALA A 115 8.31 -6.18 -8.83
CA ALA A 115 7.97 -4.89 -9.45
C ALA A 115 8.66 -4.68 -10.81
N ALA A 116 9.81 -5.31 -11.04
CA ALA A 116 10.52 -5.26 -12.33
C ALA A 116 9.75 -5.91 -13.49
N ASN A 117 8.73 -6.72 -13.21
CA ASN A 117 7.90 -7.38 -14.22
C ASN A 117 6.60 -6.61 -14.55
N SER A 118 6.39 -5.42 -13.98
CA SER A 118 5.21 -4.59 -14.26
C SER A 118 5.51 -3.61 -15.40
N ALA A 119 4.64 -3.59 -16.40
CA ALA A 119 4.69 -2.61 -17.49
C ALA A 119 4.39 -1.19 -16.98
N VAL A 120 3.47 -1.05 -16.01
CA VAL A 120 3.18 0.23 -15.34
C VAL A 120 4.42 0.75 -14.62
N CYS A 121 5.10 -0.07 -13.81
CA CYS A 121 6.36 0.33 -13.16
C CYS A 121 7.46 0.71 -14.14
N TYR A 122 7.51 0.05 -15.29
CA TYR A 122 8.56 0.28 -16.29
C TYR A 122 8.43 1.64 -16.99
N VAL A 123 7.20 2.11 -17.21
CA VAL A 123 6.95 3.38 -17.93
C VAL A 123 6.91 4.60 -17.02
N LEU A 124 6.75 4.43 -15.70
CA LEU A 124 6.82 5.50 -14.69
C LEU A 124 8.29 5.94 -14.39
#